data_AF-A0AAJ0JQJ1-F1
#
_entry.id   AF-A0AAJ0JQJ1-F1
#
_cell.length_a   1.000
_cell.length_b   1.000
_cell.length_c   1.000
_cell.angle_alpha   90.00
_cell.angle_beta   90.00
_cell.angle_gamma   90.00
#
_symmetry.space_group_name_H-M   'P 1'
#
loop_
_entity.id
_entity.type
_entity.pdbx_description
1 polymer ?
#
loop_
_entity_poly.entity_id
_entity_poly.type
_entity_poly.pdbx_seq_one_letter_code
_entity_poly.pdbx_strand_id
1 'polypeptide(L)'
;MCALKDIDDKELSIRNKVISCAVVILFYTGMRRNELLSLEANKLKEISIFKNTKKAYVLEFMTYKTVRESNGRWTKAKAFPELVFAYQSLENLTLPVRKEHQSNYLFLNKLGNILGKPQLITHLDNFFHRHQNDIGIANLEGKELQQLKKRVFNEDHYKIYGYPKKKEWINQPFYSISTHQFRVALANNLKDKVSLEWLQEHMNHLSQEMTKYYFRDDDEMKETLIYKSNKDGTQLDLTLKDDLDSEEKVQEACKIINEFLTQKN
;
A
#
# COMPACT_ATOMS: atom_id res chain seq x y z
N MET A 1 -3.16 -13.27 11.61
CA MET A 1 -2.69 -12.74 10.32
C MET A 1 -1.66 -13.69 9.72
N CYS A 2 -1.85 -14.20 8.49
CA CYS A 2 -0.96 -15.20 7.88
C CYS A 2 0.49 -14.73 7.76
N ALA A 3 0.70 -13.44 7.45
CA ALA A 3 2.04 -12.85 7.37
C ALA A 3 2.83 -12.91 8.70
N LEU A 4 2.17 -12.81 9.86
CA LEU A 4 2.86 -12.96 11.14
C LEU A 4 3.31 -14.42 11.36
N LYS A 5 2.47 -15.39 10.98
CA LYS A 5 2.82 -16.82 11.07
C LYS A 5 4.02 -17.16 10.18
N ASP A 6 4.03 -16.62 8.96
CA ASP A 6 5.10 -16.82 7.98
C ASP A 6 6.47 -16.31 8.46
N ILE A 7 6.51 -15.21 9.21
CA ILE A 7 7.78 -14.65 9.72
C ILE A 7 8.49 -15.68 10.61
N ASP A 8 7.75 -16.40 11.45
CA ASP A 8 8.26 -17.39 12.38
C ASP A 8 8.37 -18.81 11.81
N ASP A 9 7.83 -19.06 10.60
CA ASP A 9 7.80 -20.38 9.99
C ASP A 9 9.21 -20.86 9.60
N LYS A 10 9.76 -21.85 10.31
CA LYS A 10 11.11 -22.37 10.08
C LYS A 10 11.32 -22.99 8.69
N GLU A 11 10.27 -23.52 8.08
CA GLU A 11 10.33 -24.18 6.78
C GLU A 11 10.29 -23.16 5.63
N LEU A 12 9.85 -21.93 5.90
CA LEU A 12 9.66 -20.91 4.88
C LEU A 12 10.99 -20.27 4.46
N SER A 13 11.18 -20.08 3.14
CA SER A 13 12.38 -19.42 2.63
C SER A 13 12.55 -18.00 3.20
N ILE A 14 13.80 -17.58 3.43
CA ILE A 14 14.13 -16.22 3.93
C ILE A 14 13.45 -15.13 3.09
N ARG A 15 13.36 -15.31 1.76
CA ARG A 15 12.69 -14.35 0.88
C ARG A 15 11.20 -14.24 1.18
N ASN A 16 10.50 -15.35 1.39
CA ASN A 16 9.08 -15.33 1.73
C ASN A 16 8.86 -14.71 3.14
N LYS A 17 9.76 -14.93 4.09
CA LYS A 17 9.72 -14.26 5.41
C LYS A 17 9.89 -12.74 5.30
N VAL A 18 10.90 -12.28 4.56
CA VAL A 18 11.16 -10.86 4.28
C VAL A 18 9.93 -10.19 3.67
N ILE A 19 9.24 -10.88 2.76
CA ILE A 19 8.04 -10.34 2.11
C ILE A 19 6.84 -10.35 3.06
N SER A 20 6.76 -11.31 3.97
CA SER A 20 5.75 -11.32 5.03
C SER A 20 5.94 -10.15 6.00
N CYS A 21 7.19 -9.80 6.34
CA CYS A 21 7.49 -8.55 7.03
C CYS A 21 6.99 -7.33 6.24
N ALA A 22 7.23 -7.30 4.92
CA ALA A 22 6.76 -6.20 4.06
C ALA A 22 5.23 -6.05 4.07
N VAL A 23 4.49 -7.16 4.05
CA VAL A 23 3.02 -7.17 4.15
C VAL A 23 2.55 -6.58 5.47
N VAL A 24 3.15 -6.97 6.60
CA VAL A 24 2.82 -6.41 7.92
C VAL A 24 3.12 -4.91 7.96
N ILE A 25 4.30 -4.51 7.46
CA ILE A 25 4.71 -3.11 7.42
C ILE A 25 3.73 -2.27 6.60
N LEU A 26 3.38 -2.73 5.39
CA LEU A 26 2.41 -2.05 4.53
C LEU A 26 1.03 -1.96 5.20
N PHE A 27 0.59 -3.01 5.88
CA PHE A 27 -0.69 -3.04 6.58
C PHE A 27 -0.77 -1.99 7.69
N TYR A 28 0.25 -1.89 8.54
CA TYR A 28 0.22 -0.96 9.69
C TYR A 28 0.62 0.48 9.38
N THR A 29 1.34 0.72 8.28
CA THR A 29 1.83 2.07 7.92
C THR A 29 1.11 2.67 6.72
N GLY A 30 0.58 1.84 5.83
CA GLY A 30 0.06 2.29 4.54
C GLY A 30 1.11 3.01 3.69
N MET A 31 2.41 2.84 3.97
CA MET A 31 3.48 3.56 3.28
C MET A 31 3.49 3.24 1.78
N ARG A 32 4.00 4.17 0.98
CA ARG A 32 4.12 4.00 -0.46
C ARG A 32 5.17 2.95 -0.77
N ARG A 33 5.01 2.27 -1.92
CA ARG A 33 5.93 1.24 -2.39
C ARG A 33 7.41 1.68 -2.38
N ASN A 34 7.70 2.90 -2.81
CA ASN A 34 9.09 3.38 -2.83
C ASN A 34 9.62 3.65 -1.42
N GLU A 35 8.77 4.12 -0.51
CA GLU A 35 9.11 4.34 0.90
C GLU A 35 9.47 3.00 1.56
N LEU A 36 8.69 1.95 1.27
CA LEU A 36 8.98 0.57 1.68
C LEU A 36 10.33 0.09 1.14
N LEU A 37 10.57 0.21 -0.16
CA LEU A 37 11.81 -0.25 -0.81
C LEU A 37 13.06 0.50 -0.31
N SER A 38 12.91 1.76 0.11
CA SER A 38 13.97 2.57 0.69
C SER A 38 14.08 2.46 2.21
N LEU A 39 13.41 1.51 2.87
CA LEU A 39 13.56 1.33 4.31
C LEU A 39 14.99 0.96 4.66
N GLU A 40 15.52 1.66 5.67
CA GLU A 40 16.85 1.44 6.22
C GLU A 40 16.76 0.72 7.57
N ALA A 41 17.85 0.04 7.95
CA ALA A 41 18.05 -0.50 9.29
C ALA A 41 18.23 0.61 10.34
N ASN A 42 17.99 0.28 11.61
CA ASN A 42 18.14 1.13 12.80
C ASN A 42 17.23 2.38 12.83
N LYS A 43 16.07 2.31 12.17
CA LYS A 43 15.07 3.40 12.09
C LYS A 43 13.85 3.23 12.97
N LEU A 44 13.77 2.14 13.74
CA LEU A 44 12.80 2.01 14.81
C LEU A 44 13.30 2.74 16.06
N LYS A 45 12.58 3.76 16.51
CA LYS A 45 12.90 4.53 17.73
C LYS A 45 11.92 4.22 18.84
N GLU A 46 12.45 3.96 20.03
CA GLU A 46 11.67 3.86 21.25
C GLU A 46 11.43 5.26 21.81
N ILE A 47 10.21 5.53 22.25
CA ILE A 47 9.81 6.75 22.95
C ILE A 47 9.15 6.39 24.27
N SER A 48 9.54 7.10 25.33
CA SER A 48 8.91 6.98 26.64
C SER A 48 7.63 7.82 26.68
N ILE A 49 6.55 7.23 27.17
CA ILE A 49 5.24 7.89 27.32
C ILE A 49 4.74 7.75 28.77
N PHE A 50 3.75 8.57 29.14
CA PHE A 50 3.18 8.60 30.49
C PHE A 50 4.23 8.74 31.60
N LYS A 51 5.05 9.80 31.55
CA LYS A 51 6.13 10.06 32.53
C LYS A 51 7.09 8.86 32.70
N ASN A 52 7.52 8.26 31.60
CA ASN A 52 8.45 7.12 31.55
C ASN A 52 7.92 5.79 32.12
N THR A 53 6.60 5.63 32.25
CA THR A 53 6.01 4.37 32.75
C THR A 53 5.67 3.38 31.63
N LYS A 54 5.53 3.85 30.39
CA LYS A 54 5.26 3.00 29.23
C LYS A 54 6.15 3.36 28.05
N LYS A 55 6.33 2.40 27.15
CA LYS A 55 7.10 2.55 25.91
C LYS A 55 6.15 2.58 24.72
N ALA A 56 6.45 3.43 23.75
CA ALA A 56 5.88 3.39 22.41
C ALA A 56 7.00 3.43 21.37
N TYR A 57 6.69 3.12 20.12
CA TYR A 57 7.67 3.07 19.05
C TYR A 57 7.22 3.91 17.86
N VAL A 58 8.19 4.49 17.17
CA VAL A 58 8.00 5.16 15.88
C VAL A 58 8.99 4.59 14.87
N LEU A 59 8.53 4.37 13.64
CA LEU A 59 9.37 3.95 12.53
C LEU A 59 9.66 5.16 11.65
N GLU A 60 10.94 5.53 11.53
CA GLU A 60 11.41 6.60 10.65
C GLU A 60 11.67 6.08 9.23
N PHE A 61 11.30 6.85 8.21
CA PHE A 61 11.56 6.50 6.82
C PHE A 61 11.59 7.73 5.90
N MET A 62 12.20 7.57 4.73
CA MET A 62 12.31 8.63 3.73
C MET A 62 11.08 8.67 2.83
N THR A 63 10.55 9.87 2.55
CA THR A 63 9.50 10.11 1.54
C THR A 63 9.97 11.13 0.50
N TYR A 64 9.62 10.89 -0.77
CA TYR A 64 10.03 11.73 -1.90
C TYR A 64 8.87 12.48 -2.56
N LYS A 65 7.61 12.15 -2.24
CA LYS A 65 6.42 12.72 -2.92
C LYS A 65 6.05 14.14 -2.43
N THR A 66 6.78 14.66 -1.46
CA THR A 66 6.33 15.80 -0.63
C THR A 66 7.32 16.97 -0.61
N VAL A 67 8.31 16.99 -1.50
CA VAL A 67 9.35 18.04 -1.55
C VAL A 67 9.66 18.38 -3.01
N ARG A 68 9.83 19.67 -3.32
CA ARG A 68 10.40 20.16 -4.59
C ARG A 68 11.89 19.81 -4.73
N GLU A 69 12.52 19.36 -3.65
CA GLU A 69 13.94 19.02 -3.56
C GLU A 69 14.19 17.52 -3.85
N SER A 70 15.27 17.25 -4.58
CA SER A 70 15.69 15.90 -4.99
C SER A 70 16.03 14.94 -3.84
N ASN A 71 16.19 15.45 -2.61
CA ASN A 71 16.80 14.73 -1.50
C ASN A 71 15.81 14.02 -0.57
N GLY A 72 14.49 14.14 -0.81
CA GLY A 72 13.46 13.55 0.05
C GLY A 72 13.37 14.20 1.44
N ARG A 73 12.43 13.76 2.27
CA ARG A 73 12.33 14.16 3.69
C ARG A 73 12.15 12.94 4.59
N TRP A 74 12.75 12.98 5.77
CA TRP A 74 12.46 12.01 6.82
C TRP A 74 11.06 12.25 7.39
N THR A 75 10.33 11.17 7.59
CA THR A 75 9.01 11.16 8.25
C THR A 75 8.93 9.97 9.19
N LYS A 76 7.82 9.83 9.91
CA LYS A 76 7.61 8.76 10.89
C LYS A 76 6.19 8.22 10.85
N ALA A 77 6.05 6.92 11.09
CA ALA A 77 4.77 6.28 11.37
C ALA A 77 4.79 5.72 12.80
N LYS A 78 3.62 5.69 13.45
CA LYS A 78 3.46 5.04 14.75
C LYS A 78 3.64 3.53 14.58
N ALA A 79 4.44 2.90 15.44
CA ALA A 79 4.75 1.49 15.35
C ALA A 79 4.05 0.68 16.44
N PHE A 80 2.99 0.00 16.03
CA PHE A 80 2.26 -0.98 16.84
C PHE A 80 3.09 -2.26 17.05
N PRO A 81 2.77 -3.10 18.06
CA PRO A 81 3.58 -4.27 18.41
C PRO A 81 3.90 -5.20 17.23
N GLU A 82 2.93 -5.43 16.35
CA GLU A 82 3.09 -6.24 15.14
C GLU A 82 4.03 -5.59 14.13
N LEU A 83 3.99 -4.26 14.00
CA LEU A 83 4.92 -3.51 13.15
C LEU A 83 6.34 -3.57 13.72
N VAL A 84 6.49 -3.40 15.03
CA VAL A 84 7.77 -3.50 15.75
C VAL A 84 8.38 -4.88 15.50
N PHE A 85 7.61 -5.94 15.73
CA PHE A 85 8.03 -7.30 15.49
C PHE A 85 8.44 -7.53 14.03
N ALA A 86 7.60 -7.15 13.06
CA ALA A 86 7.90 -7.34 11.65
C ALA A 86 9.15 -6.59 11.19
N TYR A 87 9.34 -5.35 11.68
CA TYR A 87 10.53 -4.55 11.35
C TYR A 87 11.80 -5.17 11.94
N GLN A 88 11.80 -5.54 13.23
CA GLN A 88 12.95 -6.18 13.87
C GLN A 88 13.30 -7.53 13.22
N SER A 89 12.29 -8.33 12.88
CA SER A 89 12.48 -9.58 12.14
C SER A 89 13.07 -9.32 10.75
N LEU A 90 12.63 -8.27 10.06
CA LEU A 90 13.19 -7.87 8.77
C LEU A 90 14.67 -7.46 8.89
N GLU A 91 15.04 -6.70 9.92
CA GLU A 91 16.43 -6.34 10.17
C GLU A 91 17.33 -7.56 10.38
N ASN A 92 16.85 -8.53 11.16
CA ASN A 92 17.57 -9.76 11.45
C ASN A 92 17.72 -10.65 10.21
N LEU A 93 16.61 -10.88 9.48
CA LEU A 93 16.59 -11.70 8.27
C LEU A 93 17.50 -11.15 7.15
N THR A 94 17.67 -9.83 7.11
CA THR A 94 18.45 -9.13 6.08
C THR A 94 19.88 -8.83 6.51
N LEU A 95 20.24 -9.08 7.77
CA LEU A 95 21.56 -8.78 8.31
C LEU A 95 22.71 -9.41 7.50
N PRO A 96 22.65 -10.69 7.06
CA PRO A 96 23.75 -11.29 6.30
C PRO A 96 24.03 -10.55 4.98
N VAL A 97 23.00 -10.34 4.16
CA VAL A 97 23.13 -9.67 2.85
C VAL A 97 23.52 -8.19 3.01
N ARG A 98 23.04 -7.52 4.06
CA ARG A 98 23.42 -6.13 4.36
C ARG A 98 24.89 -6.00 4.76
N LYS A 99 25.41 -6.94 5.55
CA LYS A 99 26.83 -6.98 5.92
C LYS A 99 27.72 -7.28 4.71
N GLU A 100 27.34 -8.26 3.89
CA GLU A 100 28.06 -8.65 2.68
C GLU A 100 28.23 -7.47 1.72
N HIS A 101 27.17 -6.69 1.49
CA HIS A 101 27.17 -5.58 0.54
C HIS A 101 27.31 -4.19 1.18
N GLN A 102 27.67 -4.10 2.46
CA GLN A 102 27.83 -2.84 3.21
C GLN A 102 26.66 -1.86 3.03
N SER A 103 25.43 -2.39 3.04
CA SER A 103 24.22 -1.62 2.74
C SER A 103 23.30 -1.51 3.96
N ASN A 104 22.72 -0.32 4.15
CA ASN A 104 21.74 -0.07 5.20
C ASN A 104 20.31 -0.39 4.79
N TYR A 105 20.03 -0.62 3.50
CA TYR A 105 18.68 -0.90 3.01
C TYR A 105 18.22 -2.32 3.39
N LEU A 106 16.95 -2.44 3.76
CA LEU A 106 16.35 -3.71 4.18
C LEU A 106 15.89 -4.58 3.00
N PHE A 107 15.46 -3.97 1.90
CA PHE A 107 14.98 -4.70 0.73
C PHE A 107 16.05 -4.79 -0.35
N LEU A 108 16.96 -5.74 -0.21
CA LEU A 108 18.03 -6.01 -1.17
C LEU A 108 17.74 -7.23 -2.06
N ASN A 109 18.25 -7.19 -3.28
CA ASN A 109 18.42 -8.36 -4.14
C ASN A 109 19.76 -9.08 -3.85
N LYS A 110 20.00 -10.21 -4.52
CA LYS A 110 21.22 -11.02 -4.33
C LYS A 110 22.53 -10.33 -4.74
N LEU A 111 22.45 -9.19 -5.42
CA LEU A 111 23.58 -8.39 -5.87
C LEU A 111 23.81 -7.16 -4.97
N GLY A 112 23.10 -7.06 -3.83
CA GLY A 112 23.21 -5.92 -2.92
C GLY A 112 22.48 -4.66 -3.35
N ASN A 113 21.79 -4.66 -4.49
CA ASN A 113 20.99 -3.52 -4.95
C ASN A 113 19.59 -3.54 -4.33
N ILE A 114 18.97 -2.36 -4.19
CA ILE A 114 17.57 -2.25 -3.77
C ILE A 114 16.69 -3.11 -4.69
N LEU A 115 15.77 -3.87 -4.09
CA LEU A 115 14.84 -4.74 -4.78
C LEU A 115 14.02 -3.95 -5.81
N GLY A 116 13.98 -4.42 -7.05
CA GLY A 116 13.23 -3.75 -8.11
C GLY A 116 11.73 -3.77 -7.84
N LYS A 117 11.00 -2.74 -8.31
CA LYS A 117 9.53 -2.70 -8.22
C LYS A 117 8.85 -3.96 -8.82
N PRO A 118 9.27 -4.48 -9.99
CA PRO A 118 8.70 -5.71 -10.53
C PRO A 118 8.96 -6.91 -9.62
N GLN A 119 10.17 -7.03 -9.07
CA GLN A 119 10.54 -8.12 -8.16
C GLN A 119 9.70 -8.09 -6.88
N LEU A 120 9.47 -6.91 -6.29
CA LEU A 120 8.57 -6.77 -5.15
C LEU A 120 7.14 -7.21 -5.50
N ILE A 121 6.61 -6.81 -6.66
CA ILE A 121 5.26 -7.21 -7.09
C ILE A 121 5.18 -8.73 -7.25
N THR A 122 6.14 -9.35 -7.93
CA THR A 122 6.22 -10.80 -8.08
C THR A 122 6.24 -11.50 -6.73
N HIS A 123 7.03 -11.01 -5.78
CA HIS A 123 7.10 -11.60 -4.46
C HIS A 123 5.83 -11.39 -3.61
N LEU A 124 5.15 -10.25 -3.74
CA LEU A 124 3.85 -10.03 -3.11
C LEU A 124 2.78 -10.95 -3.72
N ASP A 125 2.75 -11.06 -5.04
CA ASP A 125 1.88 -11.98 -5.77
C ASP A 125 2.11 -13.42 -5.26
N ASN A 126 3.37 -13.82 -5.03
CA ASN A 126 3.70 -15.10 -4.42
C ASN A 126 3.11 -15.27 -3.01
N PHE A 127 3.17 -14.24 -2.17
CA PHE A 127 2.56 -14.28 -0.83
C PHE A 127 1.05 -14.52 -0.92
N PHE A 128 0.33 -13.73 -1.73
CA PHE A 128 -1.12 -13.90 -1.89
C PHE A 128 -1.47 -15.27 -2.44
N HIS A 129 -0.69 -15.77 -3.39
CA HIS A 129 -0.90 -17.08 -3.97
C HIS A 129 -0.83 -18.21 -2.91
N ARG A 130 0.12 -18.19 -1.96
CA ARG A 130 0.17 -19.23 -0.89
C ARG A 130 -1.02 -19.18 0.06
N HIS A 131 -1.57 -17.98 0.27
CA HIS A 131 -2.58 -17.72 1.28
C HIS A 131 -3.96 -17.46 0.70
N GLN A 132 -4.25 -17.84 -0.55
CA GLN A 132 -5.58 -17.63 -1.17
C GLN A 132 -6.69 -18.16 -0.26
N ASN A 133 -6.52 -19.38 0.25
CA ASN A 133 -7.49 -20.06 1.11
C ASN A 133 -7.59 -19.40 2.49
N ASP A 134 -6.46 -18.97 3.06
CA ASP A 134 -6.43 -18.37 4.39
C ASP A 134 -7.01 -16.95 4.42
N ILE A 135 -6.85 -16.21 3.31
CA ILE A 135 -7.33 -14.83 3.16
C ILE A 135 -8.83 -14.81 2.84
N GLY A 136 -9.43 -15.95 2.48
CA GLY A 136 -10.86 -16.06 2.21
C GLY A 136 -11.28 -15.33 0.93
N ILE A 137 -10.39 -15.20 -0.05
CA ILE A 137 -10.67 -14.53 -1.33
C ILE A 137 -11.85 -15.19 -2.07
N ALA A 138 -12.04 -16.50 -1.88
CA ALA A 138 -13.15 -17.25 -2.45
C ALA A 138 -14.54 -16.76 -1.97
N ASN A 139 -14.59 -16.00 -0.87
CA ASN A 139 -15.83 -15.44 -0.32
C ASN A 139 -16.17 -14.06 -0.87
N LEU A 140 -15.31 -13.49 -1.74
CA LEU A 140 -15.51 -12.16 -2.29
C LEU A 140 -16.32 -12.25 -3.60
N GLU A 141 -17.29 -11.34 -3.74
CA GLU A 141 -18.16 -11.29 -4.92
C GLU A 141 -18.26 -9.88 -5.50
N GLY A 142 -18.76 -9.79 -6.75
CA GLY A 142 -19.10 -8.53 -7.40
C GLY A 142 -17.98 -7.49 -7.39
N LYS A 143 -18.25 -6.33 -6.78
CA LYS A 143 -17.35 -5.17 -6.76
C LYS A 143 -16.07 -5.41 -5.95
N GLU A 144 -16.10 -6.28 -4.96
CA GLU A 144 -14.92 -6.56 -4.14
C GLU A 144 -13.89 -7.37 -4.94
N LEU A 145 -14.36 -8.36 -5.69
CA LEU A 145 -13.52 -9.17 -6.56
C LEU A 145 -12.91 -8.34 -7.71
N GLN A 146 -13.66 -7.39 -8.26
CA GLN A 146 -13.20 -6.48 -9.32
C GLN A 146 -12.05 -5.55 -8.87
N GLN A 147 -11.92 -5.30 -7.57
CA GLN A 147 -10.82 -4.50 -7.04
C GLN A 147 -9.51 -5.29 -6.94
N LEU A 148 -9.57 -6.63 -7.02
CA LEU A 148 -8.38 -7.48 -6.96
C LEU A 148 -7.73 -7.64 -8.33
N LYS A 149 -6.45 -7.96 -8.33
CA LYS A 149 -5.72 -8.32 -9.55
C LYS A 149 -5.78 -9.82 -9.75
N LYS A 150 -6.53 -10.26 -10.76
CA LYS A 150 -6.44 -11.64 -11.22
C LYS A 150 -5.09 -11.88 -11.90
N ARG A 151 -4.37 -12.89 -11.44
CA ARG A 151 -3.05 -13.31 -11.91
C ARG A 151 -3.08 -14.80 -12.24
N VAL A 152 -2.08 -15.25 -12.97
CA VAL A 152 -1.87 -16.68 -13.26
C VAL A 152 -0.47 -17.04 -12.81
N PHE A 153 -0.36 -18.10 -12.03
CA PHE A 153 0.93 -18.62 -11.59
C PHE A 153 1.54 -19.48 -12.70
N ASN A 154 2.52 -18.98 -13.44
CA ASN A 154 3.10 -19.69 -14.58
C ASN A 154 4.44 -20.38 -14.23
N GLU A 155 5.02 -21.08 -15.20
CA GLU A 155 6.31 -21.77 -15.05
C GLU A 155 7.47 -20.87 -14.63
N ASP A 156 7.51 -19.62 -15.11
CA ASP A 156 8.56 -18.68 -14.74
C ASP A 156 8.42 -18.24 -13.27
N HIS A 157 7.18 -18.05 -12.80
CA HIS A 157 6.91 -17.85 -11.38
C HIS A 157 7.37 -19.06 -10.55
N TYR A 158 7.09 -20.28 -11.02
CA TYR A 158 7.52 -21.51 -10.35
C TYR A 158 9.05 -21.62 -10.22
N LYS A 159 9.81 -21.21 -11.24
CA LYS A 159 11.29 -21.23 -11.21
C LYS A 159 11.86 -20.30 -10.13
N ILE A 160 11.31 -19.09 -10.01
CA ILE A 160 11.78 -18.06 -9.07
C ILE A 160 11.17 -18.18 -7.66
N TYR A 161 10.17 -19.05 -7.49
CA TYR A 161 9.49 -19.25 -6.22
C TYR A 161 10.39 -19.89 -5.16
N GLY A 162 10.49 -19.25 -4.00
CA GLY A 162 11.09 -19.85 -2.82
C GLY A 162 10.13 -20.86 -2.18
N TYR A 163 10.64 -21.94 -1.59
CA TYR A 163 9.83 -22.96 -0.92
C TYR A 163 8.83 -22.35 0.09
N PRO A 164 7.60 -22.90 0.20
CA PRO A 164 7.07 -24.07 -0.51
C PRO A 164 6.52 -23.76 -1.91
N LYS A 165 6.71 -24.66 -2.89
CA LYS A 165 6.08 -24.59 -4.23
C LYS A 165 5.53 -25.93 -4.67
N LYS A 166 4.34 -25.94 -5.29
CA LYS A 166 3.68 -27.16 -5.81
C LYS A 166 3.47 -27.04 -7.31
N LYS A 167 3.69 -28.13 -8.07
CA LYS A 167 3.48 -28.13 -9.54
C LYS A 167 2.02 -27.88 -9.91
N GLU A 168 1.09 -28.35 -9.09
CA GLU A 168 -0.35 -28.13 -9.25
C GLU A 168 -0.76 -26.66 -9.31
N TRP A 169 0.09 -25.76 -8.82
CA TRP A 169 -0.15 -24.33 -8.87
C TRP A 169 0.04 -23.73 -10.27
N ILE A 170 0.78 -24.41 -11.15
CA ILE A 170 1.06 -23.90 -12.49
C ILE A 170 -0.26 -23.80 -13.27
N ASN A 171 -0.43 -22.66 -13.94
CA ASN A 171 -1.62 -22.25 -14.68
C ASN A 171 -2.88 -22.07 -13.82
N GLN A 172 -2.77 -22.09 -12.49
CA GLN A 172 -3.90 -21.76 -11.62
C GLN A 172 -4.05 -20.24 -11.49
N PRO A 173 -5.28 -19.71 -11.65
CA PRO A 173 -5.55 -18.31 -11.39
C PRO A 173 -5.55 -18.05 -9.88
N PHE A 174 -5.10 -16.88 -9.49
CA PHE A 174 -5.18 -16.38 -8.11
C PHE A 174 -5.41 -14.88 -8.11
N TYR A 175 -5.83 -14.35 -6.97
CA TYR A 175 -6.02 -12.91 -6.81
C TYR A 175 -4.98 -12.30 -5.88
N SER A 176 -4.47 -11.14 -6.25
CA SER A 176 -3.56 -10.36 -5.41
C SER A 176 -4.02 -8.92 -5.27
N ILE A 177 -3.46 -8.22 -4.28
CA ILE A 177 -3.66 -6.79 -4.13
C ILE A 177 -2.38 -6.02 -4.42
N SER A 178 -2.56 -4.77 -4.87
CA SER A 178 -1.48 -3.80 -5.00
C SER A 178 -1.04 -3.26 -3.64
N THR A 179 0.20 -2.76 -3.57
CA THR A 179 0.71 -2.03 -2.39
C THR A 179 -0.17 -0.82 -2.02
N HIS A 180 -0.86 -0.21 -3.00
CA HIS A 180 -1.75 0.93 -2.75
C HIS A 180 -3.03 0.50 -2.01
N GLN A 181 -3.51 -0.72 -2.21
CA GLN A 181 -4.70 -1.21 -1.52
C GLN A 181 -4.49 -1.39 -0.02
N PHE A 182 -3.27 -1.69 0.44
CA PHE A 182 -2.94 -1.65 1.88
C PHE A 182 -3.17 -0.26 2.46
N ARG A 183 -2.77 0.79 1.72
CA ARG A 183 -2.95 2.18 2.14
C ARG A 183 -4.42 2.58 2.21
N VAL A 184 -5.22 2.17 1.22
CA VAL A 184 -6.68 2.36 1.21
C VAL A 184 -7.33 1.61 2.38
N ALA A 185 -6.96 0.35 2.60
CA ALA A 185 -7.50 -0.47 3.68
C ALA A 185 -7.20 0.14 5.06
N LEU A 186 -5.96 0.60 5.28
CA LEU A 186 -5.58 1.26 6.54
C LEU A 186 -6.40 2.53 6.78
N ALA A 187 -6.55 3.39 5.76
CA ALA A 187 -7.33 4.62 5.88
C ALA A 187 -8.78 4.34 6.25
N ASN A 188 -9.44 3.39 5.56
CA ASN A 188 -10.82 3.01 5.84
C ASN A 188 -10.98 2.36 7.21
N ASN A 189 -10.01 1.55 7.67
CA ASN A 189 -10.09 0.92 8.99
C ASN A 189 -10.01 1.94 10.13
N LEU A 190 -9.33 3.06 9.91
CA LEU A 190 -9.04 4.06 10.93
C LEU A 190 -9.93 5.31 10.84
N LYS A 191 -10.62 5.56 9.71
CA LYS A 191 -11.35 6.82 9.47
C LYS A 191 -12.30 7.24 10.60
N ASP A 192 -12.95 6.26 11.23
CA ASP A 192 -13.92 6.49 12.32
C ASP A 192 -13.32 6.30 13.73
N LYS A 193 -12.04 5.89 13.83
CA LYS A 193 -11.38 5.51 15.09
C LYS A 193 -10.36 6.55 15.58
N VAL A 194 -9.88 7.41 14.69
CA VAL A 194 -8.85 8.41 14.98
C VAL A 194 -9.21 9.73 14.30
N SER A 195 -8.61 10.83 14.74
CA SER A 195 -8.82 12.12 14.09
C SER A 195 -8.23 12.13 12.66
N LEU A 196 -8.77 12.99 11.80
CA LEU A 196 -8.30 13.12 10.43
C LEU A 196 -6.86 13.61 10.37
N GLU A 197 -6.45 14.48 11.29
CA GLU A 197 -5.07 14.95 11.48
C GLU A 197 -4.15 13.79 11.84
N TRP A 198 -4.57 12.94 12.77
CA TRP A 198 -3.80 11.76 13.17
C TRP A 198 -3.55 10.87 11.96
N LEU A 199 -4.58 10.64 11.14
CA LEU A 199 -4.48 9.77 9.96
C LEU A 199 -3.63 10.43 8.86
N GLN A 200 -3.77 11.73 8.65
CA GLN A 200 -2.94 12.51 7.74
C GLN A 200 -1.45 12.42 8.12
N GLU A 201 -1.12 12.61 9.39
CA GLU A 201 0.24 12.50 9.92
C GLU A 201 0.79 11.08 9.73
N HIS A 202 0.03 10.06 10.16
CA HIS A 202 0.45 8.66 10.10
C HIS A 202 0.68 8.18 8.67
N MET A 203 -0.21 8.57 7.75
CA MET A 203 -0.07 8.24 6.34
C MET A 203 0.89 9.17 5.60
N ASN A 204 1.35 10.26 6.21
CA ASN A 204 2.22 11.25 5.60
C ASN A 204 1.58 11.87 4.32
N HIS A 205 0.35 12.38 4.47
CA HIS A 205 -0.39 13.14 3.46
C HIS A 205 -0.13 14.65 3.57
N LEU A 206 -0.19 15.35 2.42
CA LEU A 206 0.02 16.80 2.34
C LEU A 206 -1.18 17.61 2.83
N SER A 207 -2.38 17.06 2.70
CA SER A 207 -3.63 17.69 3.14
C SER A 207 -4.60 16.65 3.68
N GLN A 208 -5.59 17.12 4.43
CA GLN A 208 -6.70 16.31 4.90
C GLN A 208 -7.56 15.79 3.74
N GLU A 209 -7.74 16.57 2.67
CA GLU A 209 -8.45 16.16 1.44
C GLU A 209 -7.82 14.94 0.79
N MET A 210 -6.48 14.91 0.71
CA MET A 210 -5.75 13.73 0.23
C MET A 210 -5.96 12.50 1.13
N THR A 211 -6.28 12.70 2.41
CA THR A 211 -6.62 11.61 3.34
C THR A 211 -8.04 11.12 3.12
N LYS A 212 -9.00 12.04 2.96
CA LYS A 212 -10.39 11.72 2.62
C LYS A 212 -10.53 10.98 1.30
N TYR A 213 -9.67 11.22 0.31
CA TYR A 213 -9.67 10.48 -0.97
C TYR A 213 -9.57 8.94 -0.83
N TYR A 214 -9.05 8.46 0.30
CA TYR A 214 -8.96 7.03 0.58
C TYR A 214 -10.23 6.47 1.21
N PHE A 215 -11.12 7.31 1.73
CA PHE A 215 -12.38 6.86 2.30
C PHE A 215 -13.24 6.28 1.19
N ARG A 216 -13.96 5.22 1.55
CA ARG A 216 -14.92 4.54 0.72
C ARG A 216 -16.21 4.62 1.52
N ASP A 217 -17.07 5.55 1.14
CA ASP A 217 -18.49 5.50 1.44
C ASP A 217 -19.23 5.00 0.19
N ASP A 218 -20.31 4.22 0.37
CA ASP A 218 -21.07 3.64 -0.74
C ASP A 218 -21.64 4.73 -1.68
N ASP A 219 -21.90 5.93 -1.16
CA ASP A 219 -22.33 7.09 -1.94
C ASP A 219 -21.17 7.86 -2.62
N GLU A 220 -19.95 7.84 -2.08
CA GLU A 220 -18.74 8.46 -2.69
C GLU A 220 -18.18 7.64 -3.87
N MET A 221 -18.58 6.37 -4.03
CA MET A 221 -18.31 5.63 -5.27
C MET A 221 -18.93 6.34 -6.48
N LYS A 222 -20.08 7.00 -6.33
CA LYS A 222 -20.69 7.81 -7.40
C LYS A 222 -19.83 9.02 -7.73
N GLU A 223 -19.33 9.75 -6.73
CA GLU A 223 -18.40 10.87 -6.97
C GLU A 223 -17.09 10.40 -7.60
N THR A 224 -16.55 9.26 -7.16
CA THR A 224 -15.30 8.70 -7.70
C THR A 224 -15.45 8.20 -9.14
N LEU A 225 -16.64 7.69 -9.50
CA LEU A 225 -17.01 7.31 -10.87
C LEU A 225 -17.24 8.55 -11.75
N ILE A 226 -17.97 9.55 -11.24
CA ILE A 226 -18.20 10.85 -11.91
C ILE A 226 -16.88 11.58 -12.16
N TYR A 227 -15.91 11.47 -11.25
CA TYR A 227 -14.57 12.05 -11.40
C TYR A 227 -13.67 11.27 -12.38
N LYS A 228 -14.07 10.06 -12.84
CA LYS A 228 -13.24 9.15 -13.64
C LYS A 228 -13.84 8.61 -14.95
N SER A 229 -15.01 9.04 -15.39
CA SER A 229 -15.65 8.53 -16.61
C SER A 229 -15.73 9.54 -17.75
N ASN A 230 -15.35 9.11 -18.97
CA ASN A 230 -15.80 9.62 -20.27
C ASN A 230 -16.10 8.46 -21.26
N LYS A 231 -16.82 8.81 -22.33
CA LYS A 231 -17.89 8.06 -23.03
C LYS A 231 -17.60 6.76 -23.84
N ASP A 232 -16.37 6.26 -24.03
CA ASP A 232 -16.11 5.02 -24.86
C ASP A 232 -15.15 3.97 -24.24
N GLY A 233 -14.84 4.06 -22.94
CA GLY A 233 -14.35 2.93 -22.14
C GLY A 233 -12.92 2.37 -22.36
N THR A 234 -12.05 3.00 -23.15
CA THR A 234 -10.71 2.42 -23.48
C THR A 234 -9.46 3.23 -23.09
N GLN A 235 -9.57 4.50 -22.64
CA GLN A 235 -8.47 5.30 -22.02
C GLN A 235 -8.99 6.37 -21.02
N LEU A 236 -8.12 6.89 -20.13
CA LEU A 236 -8.32 8.10 -19.30
C LEU A 236 -8.08 9.33 -20.20
N ASP A 237 -9.08 10.17 -20.48
CA ASP A 237 -8.85 11.36 -21.32
C ASP A 237 -9.66 12.63 -20.94
N LEU A 238 -9.01 13.78 -21.16
CA LEU A 238 -9.13 15.10 -20.53
C LEU A 238 -10.37 15.97 -20.83
N THR A 239 -11.47 15.45 -21.39
CA THR A 239 -12.61 16.31 -21.77
C THR A 239 -13.96 15.63 -21.58
N LEU A 240 -14.64 16.06 -20.51
CA LEU A 240 -16.08 15.94 -20.19
C LEU A 240 -16.96 16.13 -21.47
N LYS A 241 -18.14 15.51 -21.67
CA LYS A 241 -19.27 15.33 -20.74
C LYS A 241 -20.42 14.50 -21.37
N ASP A 242 -21.46 14.34 -20.54
CA ASP A 242 -22.89 14.09 -20.82
C ASP A 242 -23.33 12.62 -20.68
N ASP A 243 -24.42 12.28 -19.97
CA ASP A 243 -25.68 13.02 -19.92
C ASP A 243 -26.08 13.52 -18.52
N LEU A 244 -26.21 14.84 -18.45
CA LEU A 244 -27.17 15.56 -17.63
C LEU A 244 -28.50 15.51 -18.40
N ASP A 245 -29.54 14.92 -17.81
CA ASP A 245 -30.81 14.57 -18.49
C ASP A 245 -31.72 15.76 -18.91
N SER A 246 -31.18 16.96 -19.18
CA SER A 246 -31.89 17.98 -19.97
C SER A 246 -30.97 19.16 -20.31
N GLU A 247 -31.00 19.60 -21.57
CA GLU A 247 -30.20 20.68 -22.15
C GLU A 247 -30.34 22.02 -21.39
N GLU A 248 -31.52 22.30 -20.84
CA GLU A 248 -31.78 23.48 -20.01
C GLU A 248 -30.98 23.49 -18.69
N LYS A 249 -30.84 22.33 -18.02
CA LYS A 249 -30.13 22.23 -16.73
C LYS A 249 -28.63 22.49 -16.86
N VAL A 250 -28.06 22.18 -18.02
CA VAL A 250 -26.64 22.41 -18.29
C VAL A 250 -26.38 23.89 -18.55
N GLN A 251 -27.26 24.55 -19.31
CA GLN A 251 -27.18 25.99 -19.56
C GLN A 251 -27.36 26.82 -18.28
N GLU A 252 -28.29 26.41 -17.41
CA GLU A 252 -28.51 26.99 -16.08
C GLU A 252 -27.24 26.91 -15.21
N ALA A 253 -26.64 25.72 -15.12
CA ALA A 253 -25.43 25.49 -14.32
C ALA A 253 -24.24 26.33 -14.82
N CYS A 254 -24.05 26.42 -16.15
CA CYS A 254 -22.98 27.23 -16.74
C CYS A 254 -23.17 28.74 -16.47
N LYS A 255 -24.40 29.23 -16.51
CA LYS A 255 -24.70 30.64 -16.22
C LYS A 255 -24.38 30.99 -14.76
N ILE A 256 -24.82 30.16 -13.81
CA ILE A 256 -24.57 30.34 -12.37
C ILE A 256 -23.06 30.36 -12.06
N ILE A 257 -22.29 29.46 -12.67
CA ILE A 257 -20.85 29.38 -12.47
C ILE A 257 -20.14 30.62 -13.01
N ASN A 258 -20.53 31.11 -14.20
CA ASN A 258 -19.93 32.31 -14.79
C ASN A 258 -20.26 33.59 -14.00
N GLU A 259 -21.49 33.72 -13.48
CA GLU A 259 -21.87 34.82 -12.60
C GLU A 259 -21.10 34.80 -11.27
N PHE A 260 -20.85 33.62 -10.71
CA PHE A 260 -20.05 33.47 -9.48
C PHE A 260 -18.57 33.82 -9.68
N LEU A 261 -17.97 33.38 -10.79
CA LEU A 261 -16.53 33.60 -11.06
C LEU A 261 -16.20 35.03 -11.47
N THR A 262 -17.15 35.77 -12.05
CA THR A 262 -16.99 37.20 -12.36
C THR A 262 -17.17 38.10 -11.14
N GLN A 263 -17.64 37.56 -10.01
CA GLN A 263 -17.78 38.28 -8.74
C GLN A 263 -16.65 37.93 -7.78
N LYS A 264 -15.44 38.45 -8.02
CA LYS A 264 -14.57 39.01 -6.96
C LYS A 264 -13.27 39.59 -7.52
N ASN A 265 -13.13 40.91 -7.30
CA ASN A 265 -11.93 41.76 -7.38
C ASN A 265 -11.34 42.04 -8.76
#